data_AF-A0A7J8Z867-F1
#
_entry.id   AF-A0A7J8Z867-F1
#
_cell.length_a   1.000
_cell.length_b   1.000
_cell.length_c   1.000
_cell.angle_alpha   90.00
_cell.angle_beta   90.00
_cell.angle_gamma   90.00
#
_symmetry.space_group_name_H-M   'P 1'
#
loop_
_entity.id
_entity.type
_entity.pdbx_description
1 polymer ?
#
loop_
_entity_poly.entity_id
_entity_poly.type
_entity_poly.pdbx_seq_one_letter_code
_entity_poly.pdbx_strand_id
1 'polypeptide(L)'
;MKMTLYMMGYEDVSSAPSDPVEKTIWTFGRPATMELTHFWGTENDPEFKGYHDGNSEPTGFGHIGITVDDMYKACERFERLGVEFVKKPGDGYAFIKDPDGYWIEIFDLNGIRAIVNNLA
;
A
#
# COMPACT_ATOMS: atom_id res chain seq x y z
N MET A 1 4.54 -13.71 -22.51
CA MET A 1 4.72 -13.03 -21.21
C MET A 1 3.87 -13.76 -20.19
N LYS A 2 4.44 -14.19 -19.06
CA LYS A 2 3.71 -14.88 -17.98
C LYS A 2 3.58 -13.93 -16.78
N MET A 3 2.44 -13.95 -16.12
CA MET A 3 2.18 -13.11 -14.95
C MET A 3 1.29 -13.81 -13.93
N THR A 4 1.39 -13.37 -12.67
CA THR A 4 0.49 -13.74 -11.58
C THR A 4 -0.08 -12.48 -10.96
N LEU A 5 -1.37 -12.48 -10.64
CA LEU A 5 -2.04 -11.39 -9.94
C LEU A 5 -2.25 -11.79 -8.48
N TYR A 6 -1.81 -10.94 -7.56
CA TYR A 6 -2.09 -11.07 -6.14
C TYR A 6 -3.07 -9.99 -5.72
N MET A 7 -4.17 -10.41 -5.10
CA MET A 7 -5.22 -9.50 -4.63
C MET A 7 -5.08 -9.31 -3.13
N MET A 8 -4.75 -8.09 -2.70
CA MET A 8 -4.60 -7.69 -1.30
C MET A 8 -5.77 -6.81 -0.88
N GLY A 9 -6.44 -7.15 0.22
CA GLY A 9 -7.53 -6.35 0.76
C GLY A 9 -7.84 -6.73 2.22
N TYR A 10 -8.63 -5.90 2.89
CA TYR A 10 -9.10 -6.15 4.26
C TYR A 10 -10.38 -6.96 4.25
N GLU A 11 -10.26 -8.29 4.14
CA GLU A 11 -11.41 -9.20 4.04
C GLU A 11 -11.20 -10.46 4.90
N ASP A 12 -12.30 -11.05 5.36
CA ASP A 12 -12.28 -12.37 5.97
C ASP A 12 -12.25 -13.44 4.88
N VAL A 13 -11.06 -13.91 4.53
CA VAL A 13 -10.84 -14.93 3.49
C VAL A 13 -11.54 -16.27 3.80
N SER A 14 -11.92 -16.53 5.05
CA SER A 14 -12.69 -17.73 5.41
C SER A 14 -14.14 -17.67 4.92
N SER A 15 -14.65 -16.47 4.65
CA SER A 15 -15.98 -16.24 4.06
C SER A 15 -16.00 -16.39 2.53
N ALA A 16 -14.82 -16.49 1.89
CA ALA A 16 -14.74 -16.60 0.45
C ALA A 16 -15.29 -17.96 -0.05
N PRO A 17 -16.03 -17.97 -1.19
CA PRO A 17 -16.51 -19.21 -1.78
C PRO A 17 -15.38 -20.23 -2.05
N SER A 18 -15.70 -21.52 -1.95
CA SER A 18 -14.74 -22.59 -2.29
C SER A 18 -14.67 -22.85 -3.79
N ASP A 19 -15.76 -22.60 -4.52
CA ASP A 19 -15.80 -22.73 -5.98
C ASP A 19 -14.87 -21.68 -6.62
N PRO A 20 -13.99 -22.07 -7.55
CA PRO A 20 -13.01 -21.15 -8.15
C PRO A 20 -13.64 -19.97 -8.91
N VAL A 21 -14.78 -20.16 -9.58
CA VAL A 21 -15.44 -19.10 -10.36
C VAL A 21 -16.07 -18.10 -9.41
N GLU A 22 -16.83 -18.58 -8.43
CA GLU A 22 -17.46 -17.72 -7.42
C GLU A 22 -16.43 -16.99 -6.56
N LYS A 23 -15.32 -17.64 -6.20
CA LYS A 23 -14.21 -16.99 -5.49
C LYS A 23 -13.58 -15.86 -6.31
N THR A 24 -13.48 -16.04 -7.63
CA THR A 24 -12.95 -15.01 -8.52
C THR A 24 -13.87 -13.79 -8.55
N ILE A 25 -15.17 -14.00 -8.77
CA ILE A 25 -16.18 -12.92 -8.77
C ILE A 25 -16.20 -12.21 -7.41
N TRP A 26 -16.17 -12.97 -6.32
CA TRP A 26 -16.10 -12.43 -4.97
C TRP A 26 -14.90 -11.52 -4.77
N THR A 27 -13.70 -11.96 -5.20
CA THR A 27 -12.44 -11.22 -5.06
C THR A 27 -12.47 -9.88 -5.81
N PHE A 28 -12.87 -9.89 -7.08
CA PHE A 28 -12.96 -8.65 -7.89
C PHE A 28 -14.11 -7.73 -7.47
N GLY A 29 -15.07 -8.23 -6.70
CA GLY A 29 -16.15 -7.43 -6.13
C GLY A 29 -15.80 -6.77 -4.79
N ARG A 30 -14.58 -6.95 -4.26
CA ARG A 30 -14.17 -6.40 -2.95
C ARG A 30 -13.74 -4.94 -3.08
N PRO A 31 -14.28 -4.02 -2.26
CA PRO A 31 -13.86 -2.61 -2.27
C PRO A 31 -12.42 -2.47 -1.80
N ALA A 32 -11.72 -1.44 -2.31
CA ALA A 32 -10.35 -1.09 -1.89
C ALA A 32 -9.33 -2.26 -1.95
N THR A 33 -9.53 -3.18 -2.90
CA THR A 33 -8.56 -4.25 -3.19
C THR A 33 -7.43 -3.70 -4.05
N MET A 34 -6.20 -4.06 -3.68
CA MET A 34 -4.99 -3.76 -4.42
C MET A 34 -4.56 -4.99 -5.21
N GLU A 35 -4.45 -4.83 -6.53
CA GLU A 35 -3.91 -5.84 -7.44
C GLU A 35 -2.41 -5.62 -7.62
N LEU A 36 -1.60 -6.57 -7.13
CA LEU A 36 -0.16 -6.61 -7.35
C LEU A 36 0.14 -7.55 -8.52
N THR A 37 0.66 -7.01 -9.61
CA THR A 37 1.00 -7.78 -10.81
C THR A 37 2.45 -8.22 -10.77
N HIS A 38 2.68 -9.52 -10.67
CA HIS A 38 4.01 -10.11 -10.79
C HIS A 38 4.26 -10.55 -12.23
N PHE A 39 5.12 -9.84 -12.95
CA PHE A 39 5.64 -10.28 -14.23
C PHE A 39 6.81 -11.25 -14.02
N TRP A 40 6.66 -12.50 -14.46
CA TRP A 40 7.62 -13.55 -14.12
C TRP A 40 9.00 -13.27 -14.74
N GLY A 41 10.04 -13.35 -13.90
CA GLY A 41 11.43 -13.19 -14.30
C GLY A 41 12.03 -11.84 -13.90
N THR A 42 11.23 -10.82 -13.56
CA THR A 42 11.77 -9.52 -13.09
C THR A 42 12.57 -9.68 -11.80
N GLU A 43 12.21 -10.64 -10.96
CA GLU A 43 12.90 -10.94 -9.72
C GLU A 43 14.31 -11.54 -9.90
N ASN A 44 14.63 -12.03 -11.11
CA ASN A 44 15.92 -12.66 -11.43
C ASN A 44 16.68 -11.93 -12.55
N ASP A 45 16.13 -10.85 -13.09
CA ASP A 45 16.72 -10.10 -14.20
C ASP A 45 17.66 -9.00 -13.68
N PRO A 46 18.99 -9.11 -13.87
CA PRO A 46 19.94 -8.09 -13.42
C PRO A 46 19.82 -6.75 -14.19
N GLU A 47 19.18 -6.75 -15.36
CA GLU A 47 18.93 -5.54 -16.14
C GLU A 47 17.65 -4.82 -15.71
N PHE A 48 16.75 -5.51 -15.00
CA PHE A 48 15.55 -4.89 -14.44
C PHE A 48 15.94 -3.95 -13.30
N LYS A 49 15.69 -2.65 -13.48
CA LYS A 49 16.05 -1.60 -12.51
C LYS A 49 14.98 -1.31 -11.47
N GLY A 50 13.92 -2.12 -11.43
CA GLY A 50 12.73 -1.87 -10.63
C GLY A 50 11.64 -1.15 -11.42
N TYR A 51 10.44 -1.09 -10.84
CA TYR A 51 9.37 -0.24 -11.34
C TYR A 51 9.59 1.22 -10.93
N HIS A 52 8.95 2.13 -11.65
CA HIS A 52 9.00 3.56 -11.33
C HIS A 52 7.86 3.90 -10.37
N ASP A 53 8.19 4.58 -9.27
CA ASP A 53 7.24 4.89 -8.19
C ASP A 53 6.32 6.08 -8.48
N GLY A 54 6.58 6.83 -9.57
CA GLY A 54 5.82 8.01 -10.00
C GLY A 54 6.15 9.31 -9.28
N ASN A 55 7.01 9.31 -8.25
CA ASN A 55 7.37 10.48 -7.43
C ASN A 55 8.63 11.22 -7.91
N SER A 56 9.23 10.77 -9.02
CA SER A 56 10.32 11.43 -9.74
C SER A 56 9.98 11.55 -11.23
N GLU A 57 10.72 12.34 -12.00
CA GLU A 57 10.42 12.50 -13.44
C GLU A 57 10.57 11.16 -14.21
N PRO A 58 9.61 10.78 -15.08
CA PRO A 58 8.33 11.45 -15.34
C PRO A 58 7.32 11.19 -14.20
N THR A 59 6.72 12.27 -13.68
CA THR A 59 5.78 12.18 -12.55
C THR A 59 4.39 11.70 -12.98
N GLY A 60 3.67 11.03 -12.06
CA GLY A 60 2.33 10.49 -12.35
C GLY A 60 1.60 9.98 -11.11
N PHE A 61 1.61 8.66 -10.89
CA PHE A 61 1.12 8.07 -9.65
C PHE A 61 1.90 8.63 -8.45
N GLY A 62 1.21 8.86 -7.32
CA GLY A 62 1.85 9.37 -6.10
C GLY A 62 2.03 8.29 -5.05
N HIS A 63 0.92 7.81 -4.50
CA HIS A 63 0.91 6.85 -3.40
C HIS A 63 -0.47 6.22 -3.23
N ILE A 64 -0.50 5.14 -2.45
CA ILE A 64 -1.73 4.67 -1.78
C ILE A 64 -1.76 5.20 -0.34
N GLY A 65 -2.94 5.19 0.28
CA GLY A 65 -3.10 5.60 1.68
C GLY A 65 -3.74 4.51 2.52
N ILE A 66 -3.22 4.30 3.73
CA ILE A 66 -3.76 3.37 4.72
C ILE A 66 -4.11 4.13 5.99
N THR A 67 -5.40 4.16 6.31
CA THR A 67 -5.87 4.66 7.59
C THR A 67 -5.60 3.63 8.68
N VAL A 68 -5.07 4.07 9.82
CA VAL A 68 -4.79 3.25 11.01
C VAL A 68 -5.46 3.84 12.25
N ASP A 69 -5.54 3.06 13.33
CA ASP A 69 -6.13 3.51 14.60
C ASP A 69 -5.25 4.57 15.31
N ASP A 70 -3.93 4.39 15.25
CA ASP A 70 -2.93 5.24 15.91
C ASP A 70 -1.67 5.31 15.03
N MET A 71 -1.48 6.44 14.35
CA MET A 71 -0.38 6.59 13.39
C MET A 71 0.99 6.49 14.07
N TYR A 72 1.13 6.97 15.30
CA TYR A 72 2.42 6.97 16.00
C TYR A 72 2.83 5.56 16.39
N LYS A 73 1.90 4.75 16.92
CA LYS A 73 2.16 3.34 17.25
C LYS A 73 2.41 2.50 16.01
N ALA A 74 1.68 2.74 14.92
CA ALA A 74 1.94 2.06 13.65
C ALA A 74 3.36 2.37 13.15
N CYS A 75 3.76 3.64 13.15
CA CYS A 75 5.10 4.06 12.75
C CYS A 75 6.20 3.49 13.65
N GLU A 76 6.00 3.47 14.97
CA GLU A 76 6.96 2.86 15.91
C GLU A 76 7.16 1.36 15.60
N ARG A 77 6.08 0.64 15.27
CA ARG A 77 6.17 -0.75 14.81
C ARG A 77 6.93 -0.85 13.49
N PHE A 78 6.67 0.02 12.53
CA PHE A 78 7.38 0.04 11.24
C PHE A 78 8.88 0.28 11.42
N GLU A 79 9.27 1.20 12.29
CA GLU A 79 10.68 1.44 12.63
C GLU A 79 11.35 0.21 13.24
N ARG A 80 10.69 -0.46 14.20
CA ARG A 80 11.21 -1.71 14.79
C ARG A 80 11.37 -2.84 13.77
N LEU A 81 10.57 -2.83 12.71
CA LEU A 81 10.63 -3.81 11.62
C LEU A 81 11.61 -3.39 10.50
N GLY A 82 12.26 -2.22 10.61
CA GLY A 82 13.22 -1.74 9.62
C GLY A 82 12.58 -1.22 8.33
N VAL A 83 11.31 -0.82 8.36
CA VAL A 83 10.62 -0.23 7.21
C VAL A 83 11.23 1.14 6.89
N GLU A 84 11.46 1.40 5.60
CA GLU A 84 12.00 2.69 5.13
C GLU A 84 10.91 3.77 5.16
N PHE A 85 11.27 4.95 5.68
CA PHE A 85 10.41 6.12 5.71
C PHE A 85 10.85 7.14 4.66
N VAL A 86 9.89 7.61 3.87
CA VAL A 86 10.03 8.83 3.06
C VAL A 86 9.86 10.07 3.96
N LYS A 87 8.83 10.04 4.81
CA LYS A 87 8.55 11.09 5.81
C LYS A 87 8.22 10.41 7.13
N LYS A 88 9.02 10.70 8.16
CA LYS A 88 8.78 10.28 9.54
C LYS A 88 7.46 10.87 10.07
N PRO A 89 6.79 10.20 11.03
CA PRO A 89 5.52 10.66 11.59
C PRO A 89 5.62 12.10 12.11
N GLY A 90 4.73 12.96 11.62
CA GLY A 90 4.64 14.37 12.01
C GLY A 90 3.51 15.08 11.28
N ASP A 91 2.97 16.15 11.88
CA ASP A 91 1.85 16.92 11.32
C ASP A 91 0.61 16.07 10.98
N GLY A 92 0.42 14.93 11.67
CA GLY A 92 -0.74 14.05 11.55
C GLY A 92 -0.67 12.97 10.47
N TYR A 93 0.46 12.81 9.77
CA TYR A 93 0.66 11.74 8.78
C TYR A 93 2.15 11.32 8.65
N ALA A 94 2.40 10.21 7.97
CA ALA A 94 3.72 9.69 7.63
C ALA A 94 3.72 9.07 6.22
N PHE A 95 4.90 8.88 5.64
CA PHE A 95 5.08 8.11 4.40
C PHE A 95 6.15 7.04 4.57
N ILE A 96 5.81 5.81 4.23
CA ILE A 96 6.73 4.66 4.16
C ILE A 96 6.89 4.19 2.71
N LYS A 97 7.89 3.32 2.47
CA LYS A 97 8.07 2.64 1.18
C LYS A 97 7.77 1.15 1.28
N ASP A 98 7.23 0.60 0.20
CA ASP A 98 7.21 -0.84 -0.03
C ASP A 98 8.54 -1.34 -0.66
N PRO A 99 8.70 -2.65 -0.92
CA PRO A 99 9.91 -3.20 -1.51
C PRO A 99 10.25 -2.69 -2.92
N ASP A 100 9.26 -2.26 -3.71
CA ASP A 100 9.45 -1.67 -5.03
C ASP A 100 9.69 -0.15 -4.97
N GLY A 101 9.59 0.44 -3.78
CA GLY A 101 9.81 1.85 -3.53
C GLY A 101 8.54 2.72 -3.61
N TYR A 102 7.37 2.13 -3.85
CA TYR A 102 6.10 2.86 -3.88
C TYR A 102 5.79 3.47 -2.51
N TRP A 103 5.29 4.70 -2.54
CA TRP A 103 4.98 5.44 -1.32
C TRP A 103 3.62 5.00 -0.77
N ILE A 104 3.56 4.85 0.54
CA ILE A 104 2.34 4.51 1.28
C ILE A 104 2.15 5.57 2.38
N GLU A 105 1.07 6.33 2.27
CA GLU A 105 0.66 7.28 3.30
C GLU A 105 0.05 6.55 4.49
N ILE A 106 0.48 6.90 5.70
CA ILE A 106 -0.05 6.39 6.96
C ILE A 106 -0.63 7.57 7.74
N PHE A 107 -1.92 7.47 8.08
CA PHE A 107 -2.62 8.51 8.83
C PHE A 107 -3.70 7.92 9.73
N ASP A 108 -4.11 8.67 10.75
CA ASP A 108 -5.26 8.32 11.58
C ASP A 108 -6.31 9.45 11.55
N LEU A 109 -7.57 9.09 11.81
CA LEU A 109 -8.68 10.03 11.65
C LEU A 109 -8.69 11.16 12.69
N ASN A 110 -8.02 10.97 13.83
CA ASN A 110 -7.91 12.00 14.85
C ASN A 110 -6.87 13.05 14.48
N GLY A 111 -5.73 12.62 13.94
CA GLY A 111 -4.68 13.46 13.38
C GLY A 111 -5.22 14.30 12.22
N ILE A 112 -5.91 13.67 11.26
CA ILE A 112 -6.54 14.40 10.15
C ILE A 112 -7.56 15.43 10.66
N ARG A 113 -8.40 15.07 11.64
CA ARG A 113 -9.34 16.04 12.24
C ARG A 113 -8.62 17.25 12.82
N ALA A 114 -7.51 17.05 13.52
CA ALA A 114 -6.73 18.15 14.10
C ALA A 114 -6.13 19.06 13.02
N ILE A 115 -5.59 18.49 11.93
CA ILE A 115 -5.08 19.26 10.79
C ILE A 115 -6.18 20.15 10.20
N VAL A 116 -7.35 19.56 9.91
CA VAL A 116 -8.46 20.28 9.27
C VAL A 116 -8.96 21.43 10.17
N ASN A 117 -9.07 21.20 11.48
CA ASN A 117 -9.48 22.24 12.42
C ASN A 117 -8.49 23.42 12.49
N ASN A 118 -7.20 23.18 12.25
CA ASN A 118 -6.18 24.24 12.27
C ASN A 118 -6.12 25.04 10.95
N LEU A 119 -6.80 24.56 9.89
CA LEU A 119 -6.90 25.24 8.60
C LEU A 119 -8.15 26.12 8.47
N ALA A 120 -9.13 25.96 9.38
CA ALA A 120 -10.37 26.73 9.45
C ALA A 120 -10.21 27.98 10.34
#